data_AF-A0A7V1XW91-F1
#
_entry.id   AF-A0A7V1XW91-F1
#
_cell.length_a   1.000
_cell.length_b   1.000
_cell.length_c   1.000
_cell.angle_alpha   90.00
_cell.angle_beta   90.00
_cell.angle_gamma   90.00
#
_symmetry.space_group_name_H-M   'P 1'
#
loop_
_entity.id
_entity.type
_entity.pdbx_description
1 polymer ?
#
loop_
_entity_poly.entity_id
_entity_poly.type
_entity_poly.pdbx_seq_one_letter_code
_entity_poly.pdbx_strand_id
1 'polypeptide(L)'
;MLEQIDPRKEMSEKEYKSTLGKAQVRLRELELEIFRKQVPVLCLFEGWDAAGKGGAIKRVTEALDPRGYTVSSYAAPHGDDRTHHYLWRFWKNLPRAGHLAIWDRSHYGRVLVERIEGFCIEDEWRRAYHEINEFEAHQVSYGMVICKFWLHISKDEQLRRFKSRELDPYRSYKLTDEDWRNRAKWDVYWQVVEDMLVHTSTPLAPWTVVEADNKLYARAKVVRTIVDAIERQLN
;
A
#
# COMPACT_ATOMS: atom_id res chain seq x y z
N MET A 1 10.80 -7.31 11.92
CA MET A 1 10.84 -7.50 10.45
C MET A 1 11.50 -6.31 9.74
N LEU A 2 11.16 -5.07 10.09
CA LEU A 2 11.73 -3.85 9.50
C LEU A 2 13.22 -3.67 9.80
N GLU A 3 13.68 -4.02 11.00
CA GLU A 3 15.11 -3.89 11.38
C GLU A 3 16.06 -4.68 10.45
N GLN A 4 15.54 -5.73 9.82
CA GLN A 4 16.32 -6.59 8.92
C GLN A 4 16.37 -6.05 7.48
N ILE A 5 15.66 -4.96 7.19
CA ILE A 5 15.49 -4.44 5.83
C ILE A 5 16.18 -3.08 5.74
N ASP A 6 17.26 -3.02 4.96
CA ASP A 6 17.92 -1.75 4.66
C ASP A 6 17.07 -0.93 3.67
N PRO A 7 16.50 0.24 4.06
CA PRO A 7 15.66 1.03 3.17
C PRO A 7 16.43 1.72 2.03
N ARG A 8 17.77 1.69 2.06
CA ARG A 8 18.66 2.48 1.20
C ARG A 8 19.08 1.79 -0.09
N LYS A 9 18.33 0.78 -0.55
CA LYS A 9 18.59 0.19 -1.87
C LYS A 9 18.50 1.24 -2.95
N GLU A 10 19.50 1.28 -3.82
CA GLU A 10 19.59 2.23 -4.91
C GLU A 10 19.27 1.59 -6.25
N MET A 11 18.94 2.44 -7.23
CA MET A 11 18.75 2.05 -8.61
C MET A 11 19.14 3.23 -9.50
N SER A 12 19.96 2.97 -10.51
CA SER A 12 20.35 3.99 -11.49
C SER A 12 19.17 4.34 -12.41
N GLU A 13 19.18 5.53 -13.02
CA GLU A 13 18.12 5.91 -13.96
C GLU A 13 18.01 4.97 -15.18
N LYS A 14 19.15 4.49 -15.69
CA LYS A 14 19.19 3.57 -16.83
C LYS A 14 18.54 2.23 -16.48
N GLU A 15 18.91 1.68 -15.32
CA GLU A 15 18.33 0.44 -14.80
C GLU A 15 16.84 0.61 -14.51
N TYR A 16 16.44 1.73 -13.91
CA TYR A 16 15.05 2.06 -13.64
C TYR A 16 14.20 2.10 -14.90
N LYS A 17 14.63 2.85 -15.93
CA LYS A 17 13.90 2.94 -17.21
C LYS A 17 13.71 1.57 -17.85
N SER A 18 14.75 0.73 -17.84
CA SER A 18 14.68 -0.62 -18.40
C SER A 18 13.76 -1.53 -17.59
N THR A 19 13.93 -1.57 -16.27
CA THR A 19 13.22 -2.48 -15.37
C THR A 19 11.74 -2.11 -15.29
N LEU A 20 11.44 -0.84 -15.06
CA LEU A 20 10.07 -0.35 -15.00
C LEU A 20 9.36 -0.52 -16.34
N GLY A 21 10.02 -0.16 -17.46
CA GLY A 21 9.40 -0.27 -18.79
C GLY A 21 8.99 -1.70 -19.12
N LYS A 22 9.86 -2.68 -18.87
CA LYS A 22 9.53 -4.10 -19.03
C LYS A 22 8.36 -4.54 -18.15
N ALA A 23 8.38 -4.15 -16.88
CA ALA A 23 7.32 -4.51 -15.92
C ALA A 23 5.97 -3.86 -16.27
N GLN A 24 5.96 -2.62 -16.78
CA GLN A 24 4.74 -1.93 -17.20
C GLN A 24 4.14 -2.56 -18.46
N VAL A 25 4.96 -2.91 -19.46
CA VAL A 25 4.48 -3.65 -20.64
C VAL A 25 3.86 -4.98 -20.21
N ARG A 26 4.52 -5.72 -19.33
CA ARG A 26 3.99 -7.00 -18.84
C ARG A 26 2.71 -6.82 -18.04
N LEU A 27 2.64 -5.80 -17.18
CA LEU A 27 1.43 -5.49 -16.42
C LEU A 27 0.24 -5.15 -17.34
N ARG A 28 0.48 -4.47 -18.47
CA ARG A 28 -0.55 -4.19 -19.48
C ARG A 28 -1.07 -5.45 -20.16
N GLU A 29 -0.20 -6.41 -20.46
CA GLU A 29 -0.62 -7.71 -21.01
C GLU A 29 -1.47 -8.48 -20.00
N LEU A 30 -1.00 -8.52 -18.75
CA LEU A 30 -1.69 -9.18 -17.65
C LEU A 30 -3.04 -8.55 -17.34
N GLU A 31 -3.21 -7.23 -17.50
CA GLU A 31 -4.52 -6.56 -17.39
C GLU A 31 -5.58 -7.21 -18.30
N LEU A 32 -5.21 -7.54 -19.54
CA LEU A 32 -6.11 -8.21 -20.46
C LEU A 32 -6.36 -9.67 -20.05
N GLU A 33 -5.34 -10.35 -19.55
CA GLU A 33 -5.45 -11.74 -19.10
C GLU A 33 -6.35 -11.87 -17.86
N ILE A 34 -6.18 -11.02 -16.85
CA ILE A 34 -7.04 -11.01 -15.66
C ILE A 34 -8.48 -10.71 -16.04
N PHE A 35 -8.72 -9.79 -16.98
CA PHE A 35 -10.05 -9.50 -17.49
C PHE A 35 -10.70 -10.72 -18.14
N ARG A 36 -9.97 -11.41 -19.04
CA ARG A 36 -10.49 -12.61 -19.73
C ARG A 36 -10.74 -13.77 -18.77
N LYS A 37 -9.86 -13.97 -17.80
CA LYS A 37 -9.96 -15.03 -16.79
C LYS A 37 -10.82 -14.64 -15.58
N GLN A 38 -11.38 -13.43 -15.57
CA GLN A 38 -12.22 -12.91 -14.48
C GLN A 38 -11.51 -12.91 -13.10
N VAL A 39 -10.18 -12.74 -13.09
CA VAL A 39 -9.37 -12.73 -11.86
C VAL A 39 -9.34 -11.30 -11.28
N PRO A 40 -9.86 -11.05 -10.08
CA PRO A 40 -9.77 -9.74 -9.45
C PRO A 40 -8.39 -9.53 -8.79
N VAL A 41 -7.91 -8.28 -8.78
CA VAL A 41 -6.61 -7.91 -8.17
C VAL A 41 -6.79 -6.74 -7.22
N LEU A 42 -6.30 -6.85 -5.99
CA LEU A 42 -6.32 -5.80 -4.97
C LEU A 42 -4.90 -5.42 -4.54
N CYS A 43 -4.54 -4.15 -4.70
CA CYS A 43 -3.25 -3.60 -4.29
C CYS A 43 -3.41 -2.61 -3.14
N LEU A 44 -2.85 -2.93 -1.98
CA LEU A 44 -2.91 -2.11 -0.76
C LEU A 44 -1.60 -1.34 -0.56
N PHE A 45 -1.68 -0.03 -0.38
CA PHE A 45 -0.50 0.81 -0.16
C PHE A 45 -0.52 1.46 1.22
N GLU A 46 0.38 0.99 2.07
CA GLU A 46 0.74 1.59 3.36
C GLU A 46 2.21 2.01 3.36
N GLY A 47 2.62 2.75 4.37
CA GLY A 47 3.99 3.24 4.50
C GLY A 47 4.03 4.59 5.20
N TRP A 48 5.24 4.97 5.62
CA TRP A 48 5.50 6.22 6.31
C TRP A 48 4.98 7.44 5.55
N ASP A 49 4.70 8.50 6.29
CA ASP A 49 4.46 9.80 5.67
C ASP A 49 5.67 10.21 4.83
N ALA A 50 5.38 10.71 3.64
CA ALA A 50 6.33 10.96 2.56
C ALA A 50 7.11 9.74 1.99
N ALA A 51 6.74 8.50 2.29
CA ALA A 51 7.39 7.30 1.71
C ALA A 51 7.26 7.16 0.19
N GLY A 52 6.25 7.81 -0.41
CA GLY A 52 6.12 7.91 -1.88
C GLY A 52 5.03 7.05 -2.49
N LYS A 53 4.02 6.63 -1.70
CA LYS A 53 2.85 5.81 -2.13
C LYS A 53 2.23 6.30 -3.44
N GLY A 54 1.74 7.54 -3.48
CA GLY A 54 1.14 8.10 -4.70
C GLY A 54 2.07 8.12 -5.92
N GLY A 55 3.40 8.21 -5.71
CA GLY A 55 4.37 8.12 -6.79
C GLY A 55 4.59 6.70 -7.31
N ALA A 56 4.38 5.67 -6.48
CA ALA A 56 4.38 4.27 -6.90
C ALA A 56 3.05 3.91 -7.58
N ILE A 57 1.92 4.29 -6.98
CA ILE A 57 0.57 4.12 -7.56
C ILE A 57 0.51 4.71 -8.97
N LYS A 58 1.01 5.93 -9.17
CA LYS A 58 1.07 6.56 -10.49
C LYS A 58 1.79 5.70 -11.54
N ARG A 59 2.87 5.00 -11.17
CA ARG A 59 3.62 4.14 -12.10
C ARG A 59 2.89 2.83 -12.41
N VAL A 60 2.10 2.33 -11.48
CA VAL A 60 1.19 1.20 -11.73
C VAL A 60 0.11 1.64 -12.73
N THR A 61 -0.59 2.74 -12.45
CA THR A 61 -1.73 3.18 -13.26
C THR A 61 -1.35 3.70 -14.65
N GLU A 62 -0.13 4.23 -14.84
CA GLU A 62 0.37 4.64 -16.16
C GLU A 62 0.48 3.48 -17.16
N ALA A 63 0.54 2.24 -16.69
CA ALA A 63 0.60 1.05 -17.54
C ALA A 63 -0.78 0.50 -17.93
N LEU A 64 -1.83 0.90 -17.23
CA LEU A 64 -3.15 0.25 -17.26
C LEU A 64 -4.20 1.08 -18.01
N ASP A 65 -5.27 0.42 -18.45
CA ASP A 65 -6.45 1.07 -19.02
C ASP A 65 -7.25 1.67 -17.86
N PRO A 66 -7.63 2.95 -17.90
CA PRO A 66 -8.42 3.55 -16.83
C PRO A 66 -9.79 2.89 -16.61
N ARG A 67 -10.26 2.05 -17.55
CA ARG A 67 -11.49 1.25 -17.38
C ARG A 67 -11.25 -0.04 -16.59
N GLY A 68 -10.01 -0.53 -16.57
CA GLY A 68 -9.62 -1.79 -15.94
C GLY A 68 -9.27 -1.66 -14.45
N TYR A 69 -9.14 -0.43 -13.93
CA TYR A 69 -8.81 -0.22 -12.53
C TYR A 69 -9.61 0.88 -11.82
N THR A 70 -9.58 0.83 -10.49
CA THR A 70 -10.05 1.90 -9.61
C THR A 70 -8.95 2.28 -8.61
N VAL A 71 -8.92 3.56 -8.20
CA VAL A 71 -8.06 4.04 -7.11
C VAL A 71 -8.94 4.66 -6.04
N SER A 72 -8.84 4.14 -4.83
CA SER A 72 -9.56 4.65 -3.65
C SER A 72 -8.56 5.15 -2.62
N SER A 73 -8.70 6.39 -2.17
CA SER A 73 -7.91 6.93 -1.06
C SER A 73 -8.75 6.90 0.21
N TYR A 74 -8.25 6.25 1.26
CA TYR A 74 -8.96 6.14 2.52
C TYR A 74 -8.49 7.18 3.54
N ALA A 75 -9.45 7.97 4.01
CA ALA A 75 -9.29 8.89 5.13
C ALA A 75 -10.12 8.42 6.34
N ALA A 76 -10.31 9.31 7.31
CA ALA A 76 -11.21 9.09 8.43
C ALA A 76 -12.61 8.69 7.94
N PRO A 77 -13.30 7.74 8.61
CA PRO A 77 -14.66 7.35 8.22
C PRO A 77 -15.66 8.49 8.47
N HIS A 78 -16.61 8.66 7.56
CA HIS A 78 -17.67 9.68 7.62
C HIS A 78 -19.03 9.08 7.22
N GLY A 79 -20.12 9.70 7.68
CA GLY A 79 -21.48 9.26 7.34
C GLY A 79 -21.71 7.78 7.67
N ASP A 80 -22.23 7.04 6.69
CA ASP A 80 -22.57 5.61 6.83
C ASP A 80 -21.38 4.71 7.17
N ASP A 81 -20.14 5.12 6.86
CA ASP A 81 -18.96 4.33 7.22
C ASP A 81 -18.79 4.23 8.75
N ARG A 82 -19.40 5.12 9.53
CA ARG A 82 -19.40 5.10 11.00
C ARG A 82 -20.57 4.34 11.62
N THR A 83 -21.57 3.97 10.82
CA THR A 83 -22.81 3.33 11.31
C THR A 83 -22.83 1.82 11.04
N HIS A 84 -21.80 1.28 10.38
CA HIS A 84 -21.65 -0.13 10.03
C HIS A 84 -20.38 -0.73 10.66
N HIS A 85 -20.20 -2.04 10.50
CA HIS A 85 -18.94 -2.70 10.82
C HIS A 85 -17.75 -2.05 10.09
N TYR A 86 -16.59 -1.94 10.73
CA TYR A 86 -15.41 -1.24 10.18
C TYR A 86 -15.04 -1.68 8.76
N LEU A 87 -15.07 -2.99 8.51
CA LEU A 87 -14.72 -3.56 7.21
C LEU A 87 -15.73 -3.26 6.10
N TRP A 88 -16.97 -2.85 6.41
CA TRP A 88 -18.04 -2.64 5.44
C TRP A 88 -17.63 -1.67 4.32
N ARG A 89 -16.98 -0.56 4.68
CA ARG A 89 -16.55 0.45 3.70
C ARG A 89 -15.52 -0.08 2.70
N PHE A 90 -14.73 -1.07 3.10
CA PHE A 90 -13.72 -1.71 2.26
C PHE A 90 -14.33 -2.80 1.38
N TRP A 91 -15.28 -3.58 1.93
CA TRP A 91 -16.06 -4.56 1.17
C TRP A 91 -16.78 -3.93 -0.03
N LYS A 92 -17.38 -2.75 0.14
CA LYS A 92 -18.06 -2.01 -0.95
C LYS A 92 -17.15 -1.67 -2.13
N ASN A 93 -15.85 -1.50 -1.88
CA ASN A 93 -14.88 -1.02 -2.86
C ASN A 93 -13.95 -2.12 -3.37
N LEU A 94 -14.29 -3.40 -3.11
CA LEU A 94 -13.60 -4.51 -3.72
C LEU A 94 -13.76 -4.46 -5.26
N PRO A 95 -12.71 -4.84 -6.01
CA PRO A 95 -12.77 -4.85 -7.46
C PRO A 95 -13.79 -5.87 -7.97
N ARG A 96 -14.40 -5.57 -9.10
CA ARG A 96 -15.14 -6.57 -9.89
C ARG A 96 -14.17 -7.65 -10.37
N ALA A 97 -14.69 -8.83 -10.68
CA ALA A 97 -13.94 -9.88 -11.36
C ALA A 97 -13.27 -9.32 -12.63
N GLY A 98 -12.01 -9.68 -12.85
CA GLY A 98 -11.21 -9.21 -13.97
C GLY A 98 -10.77 -7.74 -13.93
N HIS A 99 -10.93 -7.06 -12.79
CA HIS A 99 -10.50 -5.67 -12.60
C HIS A 99 -9.51 -5.55 -11.44
N LEU A 100 -8.79 -4.44 -11.44
CA LEU A 100 -7.81 -4.10 -10.41
C LEU A 100 -8.32 -2.97 -9.51
N ALA A 101 -8.15 -3.09 -8.20
CA ALA A 101 -8.38 -2.00 -7.26
C ALA A 101 -7.07 -1.62 -6.56
N ILE A 102 -6.82 -0.32 -6.44
CA ILE A 102 -5.68 0.23 -5.70
C ILE A 102 -6.20 1.04 -4.53
N TRP A 103 -5.79 0.69 -3.32
CA TRP A 103 -6.14 1.43 -2.12
C TRP A 103 -4.92 2.19 -1.60
N ASP A 104 -4.99 3.53 -1.62
CA ASP A 104 -4.02 4.42 -0.96
C ASP A 104 -4.47 4.66 0.47
N ARG A 105 -3.74 4.05 1.42
CA ARG A 105 -4.27 3.65 2.74
C ARG A 105 -5.39 2.61 2.62
N SER A 106 -5.72 1.93 3.71
CA SER A 106 -6.61 0.75 3.68
C SER A 106 -7.23 0.44 5.05
N HIS A 107 -7.80 -0.76 5.21
CA HIS A 107 -8.31 -1.26 6.50
C HIS A 107 -7.20 -1.42 7.56
N TYR A 108 -5.93 -1.39 7.15
CA TYR A 108 -4.81 -1.34 8.09
C TYR A 108 -4.78 -0.06 8.92
N GLY A 109 -5.53 0.99 8.55
CA GLY A 109 -5.70 2.18 9.36
C GLY A 109 -6.10 1.89 10.82
N ARG A 110 -6.94 0.87 11.05
CA ARG A 110 -7.39 0.42 12.38
C ARG A 110 -6.25 0.02 13.30
N VAL A 111 -5.28 -0.70 12.75
CA VAL A 111 -4.12 -1.22 13.49
C VAL A 111 -2.89 -0.32 13.35
N LEU A 112 -3.01 0.83 12.68
CA LEU A 112 -1.98 1.83 12.48
C LEU A 112 -2.39 3.17 13.14
N VAL A 113 -2.83 4.15 12.34
CA VAL A 113 -3.11 5.52 12.81
C VAL A 113 -4.19 5.56 13.88
N GLU A 114 -5.24 4.72 13.77
CA GLU A 114 -6.33 4.74 14.74
C GLU A 114 -5.92 4.19 16.11
N ARG A 115 -5.00 3.20 16.13
CA ARG A 115 -4.38 2.68 17.36
C ARG A 115 -3.49 3.74 18.02
N ILE A 116 -2.73 4.49 17.23
CA ILE A 116 -1.75 5.47 17.74
C ILE A 116 -2.41 6.76 18.24
N GLU A 117 -3.43 7.24 17.53
CA GLU A 117 -4.14 8.48 17.86
C GLU A 117 -5.37 8.24 18.75
N GLY A 118 -5.68 6.99 19.09
CA GLY A 118 -6.81 6.65 19.97
C GLY A 118 -8.18 6.89 19.33
N PHE A 119 -8.29 6.74 18.00
CA PHE A 119 -9.57 6.83 17.27
C PHE A 119 -10.41 5.56 17.37
N CYS A 120 -9.86 4.52 18.01
CA CYS A 120 -10.52 3.26 18.30
C CYS A 120 -10.14 2.80 19.71
N ILE A 121 -11.01 2.02 20.35
CA ILE A 121 -10.70 1.43 21.66
C ILE A 121 -9.80 0.19 21.49
N GLU A 122 -9.16 -0.21 22.58
CA GLU A 122 -8.18 -1.31 22.58
C GLU A 122 -8.74 -2.61 21.99
N ASP A 123 -9.94 -3.00 22.40
CA ASP A 123 -10.60 -4.21 21.91
C ASP A 123 -10.85 -4.19 20.41
N GLU A 124 -11.05 -3.01 19.80
CA GLU A 124 -11.31 -2.88 18.36
C GLU A 124 -10.06 -3.14 17.54
N TRP A 125 -8.92 -2.53 17.87
CA TRP A 125 -7.70 -2.76 17.08
C TRP A 125 -7.07 -4.11 17.38
N ARG A 126 -7.23 -4.65 18.60
CA ARG A 126 -6.72 -6.00 18.93
C ARG A 126 -7.43 -7.08 18.11
N ARG A 127 -8.76 -7.04 18.01
CA ARG A 127 -9.50 -8.02 17.20
C ARG A 127 -9.33 -7.80 15.70
N ALA A 128 -9.06 -6.56 15.27
CA ALA A 128 -8.91 -6.22 13.85
C ALA A 128 -7.81 -7.02 13.14
N TYR A 129 -6.73 -7.44 13.82
CA TYR A 129 -5.73 -8.31 13.20
C TYR A 129 -6.35 -9.62 12.67
N HIS A 130 -7.22 -10.24 13.46
CA HIS A 130 -7.90 -11.47 13.07
C HIS A 130 -8.93 -11.19 11.97
N GLU A 131 -9.77 -10.17 12.14
CA GLU A 131 -10.79 -9.78 11.15
C GLU A 131 -10.16 -9.44 9.78
N ILE A 132 -9.00 -8.78 9.75
CA ILE A 132 -8.25 -8.48 8.53
C ILE A 132 -7.76 -9.76 7.85
N ASN A 133 -7.19 -10.69 8.62
CA ASN A 133 -6.71 -11.95 8.07
C ASN A 133 -7.86 -12.79 7.49
N GLU A 134 -9.02 -12.83 8.16
CA GLU A 134 -10.21 -13.51 7.66
C GLU A 134 -10.76 -12.83 6.39
N PHE A 135 -10.83 -11.50 6.39
CA PHE A 135 -11.21 -10.72 5.22
C PHE A 135 -10.33 -11.07 4.01
N GLU A 136 -9.01 -11.00 4.15
CA GLU A 136 -8.08 -11.32 3.08
C GLU A 136 -8.17 -12.78 2.66
N ALA A 137 -8.34 -13.71 3.60
CA ALA A 137 -8.48 -15.14 3.31
C ALA A 137 -9.74 -15.44 2.49
N HIS A 138 -10.88 -14.79 2.78
CA HIS A 138 -12.10 -14.92 1.98
C HIS A 138 -11.86 -14.47 0.53
N GLN A 139 -11.16 -13.34 0.35
CA GLN A 139 -10.89 -12.80 -0.98
C GLN A 139 -9.92 -13.69 -1.78
N VAL A 140 -8.83 -14.15 -1.15
CA VAL A 140 -7.89 -15.08 -1.78
C VAL A 140 -8.57 -16.40 -2.13
N SER A 141 -9.44 -16.92 -1.26
CA SER A 141 -10.20 -18.15 -1.52
C SER A 141 -11.17 -18.02 -2.70
N TYR A 142 -11.69 -16.81 -2.94
CA TYR A 142 -12.48 -16.49 -4.14
C TYR A 142 -11.62 -16.39 -5.43
N GLY A 143 -10.29 -16.39 -5.32
CA GLY A 143 -9.34 -16.27 -6.43
C GLY A 143 -8.82 -14.85 -6.65
N MET A 144 -8.98 -13.95 -5.68
CA MET A 144 -8.42 -12.59 -5.75
C MET A 144 -6.91 -12.60 -5.47
N VAL A 145 -6.15 -11.92 -6.32
CA VAL A 145 -4.74 -11.63 -6.05
C VAL A 145 -4.66 -10.43 -5.11
N ILE A 146 -4.02 -10.58 -3.94
CA ILE A 146 -3.79 -9.47 -3.01
C ILE A 146 -2.30 -9.13 -2.95
N CYS A 147 -1.96 -7.88 -3.25
CA CYS A 147 -0.62 -7.32 -3.11
C CYS A 147 -0.62 -6.25 -2.01
N LYS A 148 0.13 -6.46 -0.93
CA LYS A 148 0.22 -5.50 0.19
C LYS A 148 1.59 -4.89 0.26
N PHE A 149 1.66 -3.56 0.25
CA PHE A 149 2.92 -2.83 0.20
C PHE A 149 3.10 -1.95 1.42
N TRP A 150 4.17 -2.16 2.18
CA TRP A 150 4.65 -1.23 3.18
C TRP A 150 5.86 -0.48 2.63
N LEU A 151 5.71 0.79 2.28
CA LEU A 151 6.82 1.61 1.80
C LEU A 151 7.67 2.09 2.98
N HIS A 152 8.84 1.48 3.13
CA HIS A 152 9.76 1.68 4.25
C HIS A 152 10.87 2.66 3.87
N ILE A 153 10.97 3.77 4.63
CA ILE A 153 12.03 4.77 4.49
C ILE A 153 12.75 4.93 5.81
N SER A 154 14.00 5.41 5.75
CA SER A 154 14.75 5.81 6.94
C SER A 154 14.16 7.09 7.57
N LYS A 155 14.39 7.23 8.88
CA LYS A 155 14.00 8.43 9.64
C LYS A 155 14.66 9.69 9.06
N ASP A 156 15.87 9.59 8.52
CA ASP A 156 16.58 10.71 7.91
C ASP A 156 16.02 11.06 6.54
N GLU A 157 15.71 10.07 5.70
CA GLU A 157 15.08 10.30 4.42
C GLU A 157 13.71 10.96 4.56
N GLN A 158 12.92 10.55 5.57
CA GLN A 158 11.65 11.22 5.86
C GLN A 158 11.86 12.71 6.13
N LEU A 159 12.82 13.08 6.99
CA LEU A 159 13.12 14.48 7.29
C LEU A 159 13.55 15.25 6.04
N ARG A 160 14.43 14.66 5.24
CA ARG A 160 14.90 15.26 3.98
C ARG A 160 13.73 15.53 3.04
N ARG A 161 12.77 14.60 2.94
CA ARG A 161 11.57 14.76 2.11
C ARG A 161 10.61 15.79 2.68
N PHE A 162 10.49 15.92 4.00
CA PHE A 162 9.68 16.98 4.62
C PHE A 162 10.28 18.34 4.29
N LYS A 163 11.55 18.58 4.61
CA LYS A 163 12.24 19.84 4.26
C LYS A 163 12.15 20.18 2.77
N SER A 164 12.33 19.19 1.89
CA SER A 164 12.20 19.39 0.45
C SER A 164 10.79 19.78 -0.01
N ARG A 165 9.73 19.34 0.68
CA ARG A 165 8.33 19.70 0.36
C ARG A 165 7.97 21.08 0.87
N GLU A 166 8.48 21.46 2.04
CA GLU A 166 8.30 22.79 2.62
C GLU A 166 8.85 23.88 1.69
N LEU A 167 9.99 23.61 1.05
CA LEU A 167 10.65 24.52 0.10
C LEU A 167 10.04 24.50 -1.32
N ASP A 168 9.11 23.58 -1.62
CA ASP A 168 8.51 23.43 -2.95
C ASP A 168 7.08 23.99 -2.96
N PRO A 169 6.82 25.14 -3.61
CA PRO A 169 5.49 25.78 -3.65
C PRO A 169 4.39 24.88 -4.20
N TYR A 170 4.73 23.88 -5.02
CA TYR A 170 3.76 22.94 -5.61
C TYR A 170 3.53 21.70 -4.76
N ARG A 171 4.24 21.55 -3.63
CA ARG A 171 4.13 20.38 -2.75
C ARG A 171 4.00 20.72 -1.28
N SER A 172 4.13 21.98 -0.90
CA SER A 172 3.98 22.47 0.47
C SER A 172 2.62 22.06 1.07
N TYR A 173 1.54 22.07 0.29
CA TYR A 173 0.21 21.62 0.72
C TYR A 173 0.16 20.14 1.19
N LYS A 174 1.19 19.34 0.90
CA LYS A 174 1.30 17.93 1.32
C LYS A 174 1.99 17.76 2.68
N LEU A 175 2.25 18.85 3.39
CA LEU A 175 2.75 18.85 4.75
C LEU A 175 1.74 19.54 5.66
N THR A 176 1.42 18.87 6.76
CA THR A 176 0.57 19.41 7.82
C THR A 176 1.32 19.36 9.16
N ASP A 177 0.80 20.08 10.15
CA ASP A 177 1.32 19.97 11.53
C ASP A 177 1.18 18.54 12.09
N GLU A 178 0.22 17.77 11.57
CA GLU A 178 0.07 16.35 11.89
C GLU A 178 1.26 15.52 11.43
N ASP A 179 1.81 15.78 10.24
CA ASP A 179 2.99 15.05 9.73
C ASP A 179 4.20 15.21 10.67
N TRP A 180 4.41 16.42 11.20
CA TRP A 180 5.49 16.68 12.16
C TRP A 180 5.25 16.03 13.53
N ARG A 181 3.99 16.04 14.01
CA ARG A 181 3.61 15.32 15.23
C ARG A 181 3.80 13.81 15.09
N ASN A 182 3.39 13.23 13.97
CA ASN A 182 3.55 11.80 13.68
C ASN A 182 5.03 11.40 13.65
N ARG A 183 5.88 12.25 13.04
CA ARG A 183 7.33 12.06 13.05
C ARG A 183 7.92 12.04 14.46
N ALA A 184 7.45 12.90 15.36
CA ALA A 184 7.92 12.92 16.75
C ALA A 184 7.60 11.59 17.48
N LYS A 185 6.55 10.88 17.04
CA LYS A 185 6.15 9.55 17.53
C LYS A 185 6.78 8.39 16.75
N TRP A 186 7.88 8.60 16.00
CA TRP A 186 8.48 7.58 15.12
C TRP A 186 8.63 6.20 15.76
N ASP A 187 9.17 6.14 16.98
CA ASP A 187 9.47 4.86 17.64
C ASP A 187 8.18 4.11 18.04
N VAL A 188 7.10 4.84 18.35
CA VAL A 188 5.76 4.27 18.59
C VAL A 188 5.18 3.72 17.29
N TYR A 189 5.24 4.50 16.20
CA TYR A 189 4.80 4.04 14.89
C TYR A 189 5.58 2.81 14.45
N TRP A 190 6.88 2.76 14.71
CA TRP A 190 7.74 1.63 14.36
C TRP A 190 7.23 0.33 14.97
N GLN A 191 6.96 0.33 16.29
CA GLN A 191 6.42 -0.84 16.99
C GLN A 191 5.05 -1.26 16.44
N VAL A 192 4.17 -0.29 16.20
CA VAL A 192 2.82 -0.56 15.66
C VAL A 192 2.87 -1.16 14.25
N VAL A 193 3.80 -0.70 13.41
CA VAL A 193 4.02 -1.28 12.08
C VAL A 193 4.61 -2.68 12.17
N GLU A 194 5.56 -2.92 13.07
CA GLU A 194 6.09 -4.26 13.34
C GLU A 194 4.98 -5.23 13.74
N ASP A 195 4.12 -4.85 14.69
CA ASP A 195 2.97 -5.65 15.10
C ASP A 195 2.05 -5.96 13.90
N MET A 196 1.74 -4.96 13.07
CA MET A 196 0.95 -5.15 11.86
C MET A 196 1.58 -6.19 10.93
N LEU A 197 2.87 -6.06 10.62
CA LEU A 197 3.56 -6.98 9.72
C LEU A 197 3.58 -8.40 10.28
N VAL A 198 3.89 -8.56 11.57
CA VAL A 198 3.95 -9.86 12.25
C VAL A 198 2.59 -10.54 12.27
N HIS A 199 1.52 -9.81 12.61
CA HIS A 199 0.20 -10.41 12.79
C HIS A 199 -0.58 -10.60 11.49
N THR A 200 -0.20 -9.95 10.39
CA THR A 200 -1.00 -9.97 9.14
C THR A 200 -0.20 -10.31 7.89
N SER A 201 1.10 -10.58 7.97
CA SER A 201 1.85 -11.16 6.85
C SER A 201 1.62 -12.67 6.78
N THR A 202 0.49 -13.08 6.22
CA THR A 202 0.13 -14.50 6.10
C THR A 202 0.70 -15.13 4.82
N PRO A 203 0.77 -16.48 4.72
CA PRO A 203 1.13 -17.14 3.46
C PRO A 203 0.19 -16.83 2.30
N LEU A 204 -1.09 -16.59 2.58
CA LEU A 204 -2.12 -16.28 1.57
C LEU A 204 -2.02 -14.83 1.07
N ALA A 205 -1.70 -13.89 1.96
CA ALA A 205 -1.55 -12.48 1.65
C ALA A 205 -0.31 -11.92 2.38
N PRO A 206 0.90 -12.14 1.83
CA PRO A 206 2.12 -11.68 2.47
C PRO A 206 2.30 -10.16 2.33
N TRP A 207 2.93 -9.55 3.33
CA TRP A 207 3.38 -8.17 3.20
C TRP A 207 4.65 -8.07 2.35
N THR A 208 4.65 -7.15 1.39
CA THR A 208 5.86 -6.72 0.69
C THR A 208 6.36 -5.43 1.33
N VAL A 209 7.43 -5.53 2.11
CA VAL A 209 8.17 -4.34 2.56
C VAL A 209 9.03 -3.83 1.41
N VAL A 210 8.81 -2.57 1.02
CA VAL A 210 9.47 -1.90 -0.11
C VAL A 210 10.50 -0.92 0.44
N GLU A 211 11.78 -1.15 0.16
CA GLU A 211 12.88 -0.25 0.43
C GLU A 211 12.68 1.03 -0.40
N ALA A 212 12.32 2.12 0.26
CA ALA A 212 11.73 3.27 -0.40
C ALA A 212 12.55 4.55 -0.29
N ASP A 213 13.80 4.53 0.21
CA ASP A 213 14.64 5.73 0.24
C ASP A 213 14.94 6.20 -1.18
N ASN A 214 15.30 5.28 -2.07
CA ASN A 214 15.35 5.55 -3.50
C ASN A 214 13.98 5.31 -4.16
N LYS A 215 13.35 6.40 -4.63
CA LYS A 215 12.01 6.32 -5.27
C LYS A 215 12.01 5.51 -6.56
N LEU A 216 13.12 5.46 -7.31
CA LEU A 216 13.21 4.71 -8.57
C LEU A 216 13.14 3.22 -8.28
N TYR A 217 13.96 2.75 -7.34
CA TYR A 217 13.95 1.37 -6.86
C TYR A 217 12.56 0.96 -6.36
N ALA A 218 11.97 1.77 -5.48
CA ALA A 218 10.66 1.50 -4.89
C ALA A 218 9.56 1.28 -5.93
N ARG A 219 9.49 2.19 -6.92
CA ARG A 219 8.50 2.13 -8.01
C ARG A 219 8.68 0.87 -8.86
N ALA A 220 9.92 0.56 -9.24
CA ALA A 220 10.21 -0.63 -10.03
C ALA A 220 9.93 -1.92 -9.25
N LYS A 221 10.22 -1.96 -7.94
CA LYS A 221 9.89 -3.10 -7.07
C LYS A 221 8.38 -3.33 -7.00
N VAL A 222 7.60 -2.28 -6.73
CA VAL A 222 6.12 -2.36 -6.65
C VAL A 222 5.52 -2.96 -7.92
N VAL A 223 5.85 -2.40 -9.10
CA VAL A 223 5.24 -2.87 -10.36
C VAL A 223 5.62 -4.32 -10.65
N ARG A 224 6.89 -4.70 -10.42
CA ARG A 224 7.33 -6.10 -10.57
C ARG A 224 6.61 -7.04 -9.62
N THR A 225 6.47 -6.67 -8.35
CA THR A 225 5.76 -7.52 -7.38
C THR A 225 4.31 -7.77 -7.77
N ILE A 226 3.63 -6.77 -8.34
CA ILE A 226 2.27 -6.95 -8.87
C ILE A 226 2.27 -7.93 -10.04
N VAL A 227 3.19 -7.74 -11.00
CA VAL A 227 3.36 -8.65 -12.15
C VAL A 227 3.59 -10.07 -11.68
N ASP A 228 4.58 -10.30 -10.81
CA ASP A 228 4.95 -11.61 -10.30
C ASP A 228 3.77 -12.28 -9.56
N ALA A 229 3.00 -11.52 -8.79
CA ALA A 229 1.85 -12.04 -8.04
C ALA A 229 0.70 -12.46 -8.98
N ILE A 230 0.41 -11.66 -10.01
CA ILE A 230 -0.61 -12.02 -10.99
C ILE A 230 -0.16 -13.25 -11.79
N GLU A 231 1.09 -13.30 -12.25
CA GLU A 231 1.60 -14.44 -13.02
C GLU A 231 1.51 -15.75 -12.22
N ARG A 232 1.84 -15.73 -10.93
CA ARG A 232 1.69 -16.91 -10.06
C ARG A 232 0.25 -17.39 -9.93
N GLN A 233 -0.73 -16.48 -10.00
CA GLN A 233 -2.14 -16.84 -9.93
C GLN A 233 -2.68 -17.37 -11.27
N LEU A 234 -2.14 -16.90 -12.39
CA LEU A 234 -2.63 -17.24 -13.73
C LEU A 234 -2.01 -18.50 -14.33
N ASN A 235 -0.88 -18.95 -13.80
CA ASN A 235 -0.17 -20.18 -14.15
C ASN A 235 -0.66 -21.36 -13.31
#